data_AF-A0A397C9C7-F1
#
_entry.id   AF-A0A397C9C7-F1
#
_cell.length_a   1.000
_cell.length_b   1.000
_cell.length_c   1.000
_cell.angle_alpha   90.00
_cell.angle_beta   90.00
_cell.angle_gamma   90.00
#
_symmetry.space_group_name_H-M   'P 1'
#
loop_
_entity.id
_entity.type
_entity.pdbx_description
1 polymer ?
#
loop_
_entity_poly.entity_id
_entity_poly.type
_entity_poly.pdbx_seq_one_letter_code
_entity_poly.pdbx_strand_id
1 'polypeptide(L)'
;DEQAPIFVQFLDCVWQLHRQFPTYFEFTGLALLAIGFHSTSGRFGTFVGNCDRDRVVALQVAGRTPSLWTFMLDNAVQFRNPFYRPYVQESHDGDTGALVPWPVATVLRRVVLWDEMYLALPSCGNITKPKDMAAGSFHQAKTAAEDLEMAMAAAQHQLSSFC
;
A
#
# COMPACT_ATOMS: atom_id res chain seq x y z
N ASP A 1 -1.94 2.78 23.17
CA ASP A 1 -0.94 3.72 22.65
C ASP A 1 0.41 3.10 22.28
N GLU A 2 0.46 1.92 21.67
CA GLU A 2 1.73 1.31 21.19
C GLU A 2 1.75 1.06 19.66
N GLN A 3 0.80 1.62 18.92
CA GLN A 3 0.71 1.43 17.47
C GLN A 3 1.29 2.64 16.73
N ALA A 4 2.31 2.40 15.90
CA ALA A 4 2.89 3.39 15.00
C ALA A 4 3.23 2.74 13.64
N PRO A 5 3.03 3.44 12.51
CA PRO A 5 3.23 2.88 11.17
C PRO A 5 4.71 2.87 10.75
N ILE A 6 5.64 2.60 11.67
CA ILE A 6 7.09 2.72 11.45
C ILE A 6 7.56 1.84 10.29
N PHE A 7 7.05 0.61 10.24
CA PHE A 7 7.41 -0.31 9.15
C PHE A 7 6.87 0.16 7.79
N VAL A 8 5.64 0.69 7.75
CA VAL A 8 5.05 1.21 6.50
C VAL A 8 5.78 2.47 6.04
N GLN A 9 6.18 3.36 6.96
CA GLN A 9 7.00 4.53 6.66
C GLN A 9 8.37 4.13 6.08
N PHE A 10 8.99 3.09 6.64
CA PHE A 10 10.22 2.53 6.09
C PHE A 10 10.01 2.03 4.64
N LEU A 11 8.93 1.29 4.38
CA LEU A 11 8.61 0.81 3.03
C LEU A 11 8.33 1.96 2.05
N ASP A 12 7.66 3.03 2.48
CA ASP A 12 7.45 4.23 1.67
C ASP A 12 8.80 4.83 1.25
N CYS A 13 9.72 5.04 2.19
CA CYS A 13 11.07 5.52 1.88
C CYS A 13 11.79 4.62 0.85
N VAL A 14 11.68 3.29 0.98
CA VAL A 14 12.26 2.35 0.00
C VAL A 14 11.56 2.49 -1.35
N TRP A 15 10.25 2.66 -1.40
CA TRP A 15 9.49 2.88 -2.63
C TRP A 15 9.87 4.20 -3.32
N GLN A 16 10.08 5.28 -2.56
CA GLN A 16 10.59 6.54 -3.12
C GLN A 16 11.95 6.35 -3.80
N LEU A 17 12.86 5.59 -3.17
CA LEU A 17 14.17 5.28 -3.76
C LEU A 17 14.02 4.38 -4.99
N HIS A 18 13.20 3.34 -4.92
CA HIS A 18 12.93 2.45 -6.05
C HIS A 18 12.42 3.22 -7.27
N ARG A 19 11.55 4.23 -7.07
CA ARG A 19 11.07 5.11 -8.15
C ARG A 19 12.17 6.00 -8.75
N GLN A 20 13.07 6.50 -7.91
CA GLN A 20 14.17 7.35 -8.37
C GLN A 20 15.27 6.54 -9.09
N PHE A 21 15.41 5.27 -8.75
CA PHE A 21 16.45 4.36 -9.26
C PHE A 21 15.84 3.04 -9.80
N PRO A 22 15.08 3.08 -10.91
CA PRO A 22 14.27 1.95 -11.37
C PRO A 22 15.05 0.69 -11.79
N THR A 23 16.37 0.78 -11.99
CA THR A 23 17.22 -0.36 -12.39
C THR A 23 18.14 -0.86 -11.27
N TYR A 24 18.12 -0.24 -10.08
CA TYR A 24 19.10 -0.52 -9.02
C TYR A 24 18.61 -1.55 -7.99
N PHE A 25 17.32 -1.88 -8.02
CA PHE A 25 16.71 -2.85 -7.12
C PHE A 25 16.28 -4.09 -7.89
N GLU A 26 16.60 -5.26 -7.33
CA GLU A 26 16.24 -6.56 -7.88
C GLU A 26 14.74 -6.84 -7.74
N PHE A 27 14.10 -6.28 -6.71
CA PHE A 27 12.67 -6.42 -6.48
C PHE A 27 11.86 -5.34 -7.19
N THR A 28 10.60 -5.62 -7.47
CA THR A 28 9.63 -4.67 -8.06
C THR A 28 8.83 -3.93 -6.98
N GLY A 29 8.10 -2.88 -7.37
CA GLY A 29 7.14 -2.19 -6.48
C GLY A 29 6.06 -3.14 -5.91
N LEU A 30 5.69 -4.18 -6.67
CA LEU A 30 4.76 -5.22 -6.21
C LEU A 30 5.28 -5.98 -4.99
N ALA A 31 6.60 -6.17 -4.88
CA ALA A 31 7.20 -6.80 -3.72
C ALA A 31 7.00 -5.95 -2.46
N LEU A 32 7.21 -4.63 -2.58
CA LEU A 32 7.00 -3.69 -1.48
C LEU A 32 5.52 -3.62 -1.06
N LEU A 33 4.59 -3.61 -2.03
CA LEU A 33 3.15 -3.69 -1.76
C LEU A 33 2.77 -4.98 -1.04
N ALA A 34 3.27 -6.13 -1.50
CA ALA A 34 3.00 -7.42 -0.87
C ALA A 34 3.52 -7.47 0.57
N ILE A 35 4.73 -6.94 0.82
CA ILE A 35 5.30 -6.84 2.17
C ILE A 35 4.44 -5.92 3.06
N GLY A 36 4.06 -4.75 2.54
CA GLY A 36 3.21 -3.80 3.26
C GLY A 36 1.85 -4.39 3.62
N PHE A 37 1.14 -4.95 2.66
CA PHE A 37 -0.15 -5.61 2.86
C PHE A 37 -0.06 -6.80 3.82
N HIS A 38 0.94 -7.68 3.64
CA HIS A 38 1.06 -8.87 4.47
C HIS A 38 1.61 -8.62 5.87
N SER A 39 2.16 -7.43 6.15
CA SER A 39 2.52 -7.02 7.51
C SER A 39 1.33 -6.93 8.46
N THR A 40 0.13 -6.63 7.94
CA THR A 40 -1.10 -6.50 8.74
C THR A 40 -2.16 -7.56 8.41
N SER A 41 -2.08 -8.23 7.25
CA SER A 41 -3.08 -9.21 6.82
C SER A 41 -3.25 -10.43 7.74
N GLY A 42 -2.24 -10.77 8.55
CA GLY A 42 -2.22 -11.99 9.37
C GLY A 42 -2.11 -13.31 8.59
N ARG A 43 -1.98 -13.28 7.26
CA ARG A 43 -1.87 -14.48 6.41
C ARG A 43 -0.59 -15.29 6.65
N PHE A 44 0.51 -14.60 6.94
CA PHE A 44 1.84 -15.19 7.12
C PHE A 44 2.36 -14.90 8.53
N GLY A 45 3.16 -15.81 9.06
CA GLY A 45 3.81 -15.60 10.37
C GLY A 45 5.00 -14.65 10.34
N THR A 46 5.41 -14.20 9.15
CA THR A 46 6.65 -13.43 8.95
C THR A 46 6.76 -12.21 9.86
N PHE A 47 5.66 -11.50 10.12
CA PHE A 47 5.62 -10.30 10.96
C PHE A 47 4.91 -10.49 12.31
N VAL A 48 4.64 -11.74 12.70
CA VAL A 48 3.98 -12.05 13.99
C VAL A 48 4.98 -11.98 15.14
N GLY A 49 4.55 -11.42 16.28
CA GLY A 49 5.33 -11.31 17.51
C GLY A 49 6.26 -10.09 17.57
N ASN A 50 6.68 -9.75 18.78
CA ASN A 50 7.46 -8.52 19.05
C ASN A 50 8.96 -8.76 19.21
N CYS A 51 9.37 -10.01 19.42
CA CYS A 51 10.78 -10.39 19.52
C CYS A 51 11.00 -11.83 19.03
N ASP A 52 12.24 -12.13 18.65
CA ASP A 52 12.60 -13.45 18.11
C ASP A 52 12.43 -14.57 19.14
N ARG A 53 12.77 -14.31 20.41
CA ARG A 53 12.62 -15.27 21.51
C ARG A 53 11.19 -15.79 21.61
N ASP A 54 10.20 -14.91 21.62
CA ASP A 54 8.80 -15.30 21.80
C ASP A 54 8.25 -15.97 20.53
N ARG A 55 8.74 -15.56 19.35
CA ARG A 55 8.41 -16.22 18.07
C ARG A 55 8.85 -17.68 18.05
N VAL A 56 10.02 -17.97 18.61
CA VAL A 56 10.55 -19.33 18.72
C VAL A 56 9.86 -20.08 19.86
N VAL A 57 9.96 -19.58 21.10
CA VAL A 57 9.60 -20.37 22.29
C VAL A 57 8.09 -20.46 22.50
N ALA A 58 7.39 -19.32 22.52
CA ALA A 58 5.98 -19.25 22.92
C ALA A 58 5.02 -19.49 21.75
N LEU A 59 5.32 -18.89 20.59
CA LEU A 59 4.43 -18.90 19.43
C LEU A 59 4.72 -20.03 18.44
N GLN A 60 5.96 -20.54 18.40
CA GLN A 60 6.41 -21.59 17.47
C GLN A 60 6.06 -21.23 16.00
N VAL A 61 6.31 -19.97 15.61
CA VAL A 61 5.81 -19.38 14.34
C VAL A 61 6.22 -20.22 13.13
N ALA A 62 7.49 -20.64 13.06
CA ALA A 62 8.03 -21.38 11.92
C ALA A 62 7.33 -22.73 11.66
N GLY A 63 6.86 -23.40 12.72
CA GLY A 63 6.16 -24.69 12.60
C GLY A 63 4.65 -24.57 12.40
N ARG A 64 4.07 -23.38 12.63
CA ARG A 64 2.61 -23.18 12.67
C ARG A 64 2.07 -22.28 11.58
N THR A 65 2.93 -21.55 10.88
CA THR A 65 2.51 -20.53 9.92
C THR A 65 3.40 -20.52 8.68
N PRO A 66 2.85 -20.18 7.50
CA PRO A 66 3.64 -20.04 6.30
C PRO A 66 4.50 -18.76 6.35
N SER A 67 5.63 -18.79 5.63
CA SER A 67 6.52 -17.64 5.44
C SER A 67 6.15 -16.86 4.18
N LEU A 68 6.03 -15.53 4.30
CA LEU A 68 5.87 -14.62 3.17
C LEU A 68 7.03 -14.74 2.18
N TRP A 69 8.26 -14.92 2.69
CA TRP A 69 9.45 -15.02 1.84
C TRP A 69 9.39 -16.25 0.94
N THR A 70 8.96 -17.39 1.46
CA THR A 70 8.76 -18.62 0.67
C THR A 70 7.75 -18.36 -0.44
N PHE A 71 6.60 -17.77 -0.11
CA PHE A 71 5.59 -17.43 -1.11
C PHE A 71 6.12 -16.48 -2.21
N MET A 72 6.89 -15.45 -1.83
CA MET A 72 7.46 -14.51 -2.81
C MET A 72 8.52 -15.16 -3.69
N LEU A 73 9.37 -16.03 -3.13
CA LEU A 73 10.39 -16.75 -3.88
C LEU A 73 9.79 -17.77 -4.85
N ASP A 74 8.74 -18.49 -4.43
CA ASP A 74 8.01 -19.42 -5.30
C ASP A 74 7.31 -18.70 -6.47
N ASN A 75 7.03 -17.40 -6.31
CA ASN A 75 6.43 -16.53 -7.32
C ASN A 75 7.40 -15.45 -7.83
N ALA A 76 8.72 -15.71 -7.78
CA ALA A 76 9.76 -14.71 -8.01
C ALA A 76 9.63 -13.94 -9.33
N VAL A 77 9.07 -14.56 -10.37
CA VAL A 77 8.84 -13.93 -11.68
C VAL A 77 8.02 -12.63 -11.57
N GLN A 78 7.08 -12.56 -10.63
CA GLN A 78 6.22 -11.37 -10.42
C GLN A 78 6.91 -10.29 -9.58
N PHE A 79 7.85 -10.71 -8.73
CA PHE A 79 8.51 -9.85 -7.75
C PHE A 79 9.89 -9.37 -8.18
N ARG A 80 10.46 -9.93 -9.25
CA ARG A 80 11.80 -9.62 -9.75
C ARG A 80 11.75 -8.62 -10.91
N ASN A 81 12.59 -7.59 -10.81
CA ASN A 81 12.71 -6.53 -11.79
C ASN A 81 13.55 -7.02 -13.00
N PRO A 82 12.98 -7.09 -14.21
CA PRO A 82 13.72 -7.52 -15.40
C PRO A 82 14.79 -6.51 -15.84
N PHE A 83 14.72 -5.27 -15.37
CA PHE A 83 15.69 -4.22 -15.65
C PHE A 83 16.75 -4.05 -14.57
N TYR A 84 16.80 -4.98 -13.60
CA TYR A 84 17.80 -4.94 -12.54
C TYR A 84 19.21 -5.03 -13.10
N ARG A 85 20.04 -4.04 -12.74
CA ARG A 85 21.47 -4.00 -13.04
C ARG A 85 22.23 -4.39 -11.78
N PRO A 86 22.86 -5.58 -11.74
CA PRO A 86 23.69 -5.95 -10.61
C PRO A 86 24.88 -4.99 -10.53
N TYR A 87 25.27 -4.64 -9.31
CA TYR A 87 26.46 -3.85 -9.08
C TYR A 87 27.70 -4.66 -9.46
N VAL A 88 28.52 -4.14 -10.37
CA VAL A 88 29.80 -4.74 -10.78
C VAL A 88 30.91 -3.77 -10.41
N GLN A 89 31.79 -4.22 -9.51
CA GLN A 89 32.84 -3.37 -8.93
C GLN A 89 33.92 -2.97 -9.95
N GLU A 90 34.11 -3.76 -11.00
CA GLU A 90 35.16 -3.57 -12.02
C GLU A 90 34.83 -2.44 -13.03
N SER A 91 33.58 -2.00 -13.12
CA SER A 91 33.13 -1.03 -14.14
C SER A 91 33.06 0.42 -13.67
N HIS A 92 33.43 0.72 -12.42
CA HIS A 92 33.33 2.06 -11.84
C HIS A 92 34.70 2.60 -11.41
N ASP A 93 35.13 3.70 -12.06
CA ASP A 93 36.32 4.51 -11.74
C ASP A 93 36.19 5.18 -10.35
N GLY A 94 36.31 4.38 -9.29
CA GLY A 94 36.36 4.87 -7.90
C GLY A 94 35.02 5.28 -7.28
N ASP A 95 33.89 5.04 -7.96
CA ASP A 95 32.55 5.31 -7.41
C ASP A 95 32.17 4.19 -6.42
N THR A 96 31.74 4.55 -5.21
CA THR A 96 31.62 3.63 -4.06
C THR A 96 30.43 2.66 -4.14
N GLY A 97 29.71 2.63 -5.26
CA GLY A 97 28.48 1.86 -5.41
C GLY A 97 27.32 2.36 -4.54
N ALA A 98 27.48 3.54 -3.94
CA ALA A 98 26.47 4.16 -3.10
C ALA A 98 25.34 4.76 -3.97
N LEU A 99 24.10 4.54 -3.55
CA LEU A 99 22.97 5.30 -4.08
C LEU A 99 23.07 6.73 -3.55
N VAL A 100 23.65 7.63 -4.34
CA VAL A 100 23.68 9.06 -4.04
C VAL A 100 22.48 9.71 -4.72
N PRO A 101 21.41 10.05 -3.98
CA PRO A 101 20.34 10.84 -4.55
C PRO A 101 20.88 12.15 -5.10
N TRP A 102 20.28 12.64 -6.20
CA TRP A 102 20.42 14.03 -6.65
C TRP A 102 20.28 14.99 -5.46
N PRO A 103 20.80 16.23 -5.52
CA PRO A 103 20.86 17.13 -4.35
C PRO A 103 19.59 17.06 -3.50
N VAL A 104 19.72 16.93 -2.17
CA VAL A 104 18.59 16.62 -1.25
C VAL A 104 17.37 17.52 -1.49
N ALA A 105 17.59 18.78 -1.86
CA ALA A 105 16.53 19.72 -2.23
C ALA A 105 15.67 19.27 -3.44
N THR A 106 16.24 18.58 -4.42
CA THR A 106 15.52 17.96 -5.54
C THR A 106 14.81 16.66 -5.18
N VAL A 107 15.29 15.92 -4.18
CA VAL A 107 14.62 14.69 -3.70
C VAL A 107 13.28 15.03 -3.06
N LEU A 108 13.25 16.03 -2.17
CA LEU A 108 12.03 16.41 -1.45
C LEU A 108 10.94 16.91 -2.40
N ARG A 109 11.30 17.55 -3.52
CA ARG A 109 10.35 17.97 -4.57
C ARG A 109 9.80 16.81 -5.40
N ARG A 110 10.40 15.62 -5.30
CA ARG A 110 10.04 14.41 -6.07
C ARG A 110 9.36 13.33 -5.23
N VAL A 111 9.22 13.56 -3.92
CA VAL A 111 8.40 12.72 -3.06
C VAL A 111 6.96 12.83 -3.53
N VAL A 112 6.35 11.71 -3.86
CA VAL A 112 4.93 11.64 -4.21
C VAL A 112 4.23 10.66 -3.29
N LEU A 113 2.91 10.76 -3.19
CA LEU A 113 2.11 9.80 -2.46
C LEU A 113 2.22 8.42 -3.10
N TRP A 114 2.44 7.39 -2.30
CA TRP A 114 2.31 6.00 -2.74
C TRP A 114 0.84 5.58 -2.76
N ASP A 115 0.14 6.06 -3.78
CA ASP A 115 -1.26 5.79 -4.08
C ASP A 115 -1.62 4.30 -4.01
N GLU A 116 -0.81 3.42 -4.58
CA GLU A 116 -1.06 1.97 -4.52
C GLU A 116 -1.09 1.41 -3.09
N MET A 117 -0.29 1.93 -2.15
CA MET A 117 -0.30 1.45 -0.76
C MET A 117 -1.40 2.14 0.06
N TYR A 118 -1.54 3.45 -0.07
CA TYR A 118 -2.44 4.25 0.78
C TYR A 118 -3.88 4.30 0.28
N LEU A 119 -4.13 4.12 -1.02
CA LEU A 119 -5.46 4.20 -1.63
C LEU A 119 -5.98 2.85 -2.14
N ALA A 120 -5.10 1.85 -2.35
CA ALA A 120 -5.53 0.51 -2.79
C ALA A 120 -5.77 -0.49 -1.66
N LEU A 121 -5.50 -0.13 -0.40
CA LEU A 121 -6.08 -0.87 0.72
C LEU A 121 -7.60 -0.78 0.58
N PRO A 122 -8.33 -1.92 0.50
CA PRO A 122 -9.77 -1.88 0.53
C PRO A 122 -10.12 -1.11 1.79
N SER A 123 -10.88 -0.04 1.63
CA SER A 123 -11.46 0.68 2.75
C SER A 123 -11.96 -0.40 3.72
N CYS A 124 -11.47 -0.41 4.95
CA CYS A 124 -12.12 -1.16 6.02
C CYS A 124 -13.55 -0.64 6.31
N GLY A 125 -14.05 0.28 5.49
CA GLY A 125 -15.46 0.61 5.34
C GLY A 125 -16.17 -0.39 4.42
N ASN A 126 -17.30 -0.89 4.92
CA ASN A 126 -18.29 -1.70 4.22
C ASN A 126 -18.33 -1.49 2.69
N ILE A 127 -17.97 -2.53 1.94
CA ILE A 127 -18.15 -2.62 0.47
C ILE A 127 -19.61 -2.93 0.11
N THR A 128 -20.53 -2.96 1.08
CA THR A 128 -21.95 -3.03 0.74
C THR A 128 -22.34 -1.76 0.01
N LYS A 129 -22.46 -1.86 -1.32
CA LYS A 129 -23.24 -0.91 -2.12
C LYS A 129 -24.54 -0.63 -1.34
N PRO A 130 -24.94 0.63 -1.17
CA PRO A 130 -26.27 0.94 -0.63
C PRO A 130 -27.28 0.06 -1.35
N LYS A 131 -28.08 -0.68 -0.60
CA LYS A 131 -29.14 -1.48 -1.22
C LYS A 131 -30.04 -0.50 -1.97
N ASP A 132 -30.23 -0.82 -3.26
CA ASP A 132 -31.16 -0.21 -4.19
C ASP A 132 -30.80 1.19 -4.75
N MET A 133 -29.65 1.31 -5.41
CA MET A 133 -29.61 2.14 -6.61
C MET A 133 -30.06 1.30 -7.80
N ALA A 134 -31.38 1.17 -7.96
CA ALA A 134 -31.95 0.77 -9.23
C ALA A 134 -31.40 1.72 -10.30
N ALA A 135 -30.70 1.15 -11.28
CA ALA A 135 -30.11 1.87 -12.39
C ALA A 135 -31.23 2.54 -13.20
N GLY A 136 -31.58 3.79 -12.87
CA GLY A 136 -32.64 4.49 -13.60
C GLY A 136 -33.18 5.80 -13.04
N SER A 137 -32.90 6.19 -11.78
CA SER A 137 -33.62 7.34 -11.17
C SER A 137 -32.77 8.59 -10.85
N PHE A 138 -31.57 8.74 -11.41
CA PHE A 138 -30.82 9.98 -11.21
C PHE A 138 -31.19 11.00 -12.29
N HIS A 139 -32.11 11.93 -11.96
CA HIS A 139 -32.36 13.11 -12.78
C HIS A 139 -31.41 14.23 -12.35
N GLN A 140 -30.46 14.56 -13.23
CA GLN A 140 -29.51 15.63 -12.97
C GLN A 140 -30.22 16.99 -13.00
N ALA A 141 -30.08 17.76 -11.93
CA ALA A 141 -30.59 19.14 -11.85
C ALA A 141 -29.92 20.01 -12.92
N LYS A 142 -30.70 20.88 -13.58
CA LYS A 142 -30.15 21.78 -14.61
C LYS A 142 -29.58 23.06 -14.00
N THR A 143 -30.01 23.41 -12.79
CA THR A 143 -29.54 24.57 -12.05
C THR A 143 -29.34 24.27 -10.57
N ALA A 144 -28.48 25.05 -9.90
CA ALA A 144 -28.17 24.86 -8.48
C ALA A 144 -29.39 25.09 -7.56
N ALA A 145 -30.35 25.93 -7.97
CA ALA A 145 -31.57 26.15 -7.22
C ALA A 145 -32.48 24.90 -7.25
N GLU A 146 -32.62 24.27 -8.41
CA GLU A 146 -33.37 23.01 -8.56
C GLU A 146 -32.70 21.86 -7.78
N ASP A 147 -31.37 21.80 -7.76
CA ASP A 147 -30.63 20.78 -7.01
C ASP A 147 -30.87 20.91 -5.51
N LEU A 148 -30.84 22.15 -5.00
CA LEU A 148 -31.12 22.45 -3.60
C LEU A 148 -32.57 22.11 -3.22
N GLU A 149 -33.53 22.41 -4.08
CA GLU A 149 -34.94 22.11 -3.86
C GLU A 149 -35.20 20.59 -3.83
N MET A 150 -34.59 19.84 -4.76
CA MET A 150 -34.65 18.37 -4.78
C MET A 150 -33.99 17.75 -3.54
N ALA A 151 -32.85 18.28 -3.10
CA ALA A 151 -32.17 17.83 -1.89
C ALA A 151 -33.00 18.09 -0.62
N MET A 152 -33.64 19.25 -0.53
CA MET A 152 -34.53 19.59 0.59
C MET A 152 -35.77 18.70 0.64
N ALA A 153 -36.39 18.42 -0.51
CA ALA A 153 -37.55 17.53 -0.60
C ALA A 153 -37.19 16.08 -0.22
N ALA A 154 -36.03 15.58 -0.66
CA ALA A 154 -35.55 14.24 -0.30
C ALA A 154 -35.27 14.13 1.22
N ALA A 155 -34.68 15.17 1.83
CA ALA A 155 -34.44 15.22 3.26
C ALA A 155 -35.75 15.22 4.08
N GLN A 156 -36.77 15.97 3.64
CA GLN A 156 -38.09 15.97 4.28
C GLN A 156 -38.79 14.61 4.19
N HIS A 157 -38.71 13.94 3.04
CA HIS A 157 -39.27 12.60 2.87
C HIS A 157 -38.60 11.58 3.81
N GLN A 158 -37.27 11.66 3.95
CA GLN A 158 -36.52 10.81 4.88
C GLN A 158 -36.97 11.02 6.32
N LEU A 159 -37.13 12.27 6.77
CA LEU A 159 -37.61 12.57 8.12
C LEU A 159 -39.04 12.07 8.37
N SER A 160 -39.92 12.09 7.36
CA SER A 160 -41.28 11.57 7.48
C SER A 160 -41.35 10.03 7.55
N SER A 161 -40.32 9.32 7.07
CA SER A 161 -40.27 7.86 7.07
C SER A 161 -39.77 7.26 8.39
N PHE A 162 -39.36 8.09 9.35
CA PHE A 162 -38.91 7.68 10.69
C PHE A 162 -39.95 7.97 11.80
N CYS A 163 -41.14 8.46 11.46
CA CYS A 163 -42.29 8.61 12.37
C CYS A 163 -43.37 7.57 12.05
#